data_AF-A0A1V9H2R0-F1
#
_entry.id   AF-A0A1V9H2R0-F1
#
_cell.length_a   1.000
_cell.length_b   1.000
_cell.length_c   1.000
_cell.angle_alpha   90.00
_cell.angle_beta   90.00
_cell.angle_gamma   90.00
#
_symmetry.space_group_name_H-M   'P 1'
#
loop_
_entity.id
_entity.type
_entity.pdbx_description
1 polymer ?
#
loop_
_entity_poly.entity_id
_entity_poly.type
_entity_poly.pdbx_seq_one_letter_code
_entity_poly.pdbx_strand_id
1 'polypeptide(L)'
;MPRKILLCLAATLALAGCKREPADAPGAPAAQTPTDSAPSAPVSRHTFSPDMTTGDFAELVKTLASDDFEGRGPGTPGEEKTVTYIRDQMQRIGLQPGNGDSWFQEVPMVETTADASTAPSLRSGAQTRTLAFGTDIVVGTRTGQAEVKLDNSELVFVGYGVDAPEQQWNDYAGQEWKGKTVVMFVNDPGFHTDDAKLFDGKRITYYGRWTYKFEEAARKGAAAALIVHDTPGASYGWDVVKHSWSGPQYDLPAKDDPDPRLPVQGWISAETAKQLFADAGLDLAQAYKDASKRGFKPVPLKASWSVDLKSTIAQKTSRNVVGVLPGTSHADEAVLYMAHWDHLGKHPGESGDNIYNGAVDNATGVAGILEIADAFAHQDPKPARSVVFLAVTLEESGLLGSKYYVANPSFPLDKIAAVINLDAMSVAGRARDVTVVGMGSSELEDILKPLAAMQGRTLHAEATPQSGSYFRSDHFNFAKAGVPALYADGGEDLREGGTAAGRAAAEDYGRHRYHAPGDEYDAATWKLDGTIEDLQVVYGVGKEVAAGDRWPNWYPGNPFKAVRDRMMAGRPGASAATAQPADAASTAPQTNKAKSPH
;
A
#
# COMPACT_ATOMS: atom_id res chain seq x y z
N MET A 1 -0.56 9.18 70.03
CA MET A 1 0.52 8.31 70.54
C MET A 1 -0.10 6.98 70.97
N PRO A 2 0.55 5.80 70.86
CA PRO A 2 1.89 5.50 70.35
C PRO A 2 1.97 4.30 69.36
N ARG A 3 3.20 4.10 68.87
CA ARG A 3 3.78 2.99 68.08
C ARG A 3 3.58 1.59 68.69
N LYS A 4 3.60 0.54 67.85
CA LYS A 4 4.14 -0.82 68.13
C LYS A 4 4.71 -1.39 66.81
N ILE A 5 6.01 -1.67 66.66
CA ILE A 5 6.92 -2.67 67.26
C ILE A 5 6.84 -4.05 66.56
N LEU A 6 7.99 -4.41 65.97
CA LEU A 6 8.50 -5.72 65.53
C LEU A 6 8.17 -6.88 66.50
N LEU A 7 8.06 -8.11 65.98
CA LEU A 7 8.99 -9.19 66.34
C LEU A 7 8.77 -10.45 65.46
N CYS A 8 9.87 -10.98 64.92
CA CYS A 8 9.99 -12.34 64.40
C CYS A 8 10.05 -13.36 65.56
N LEU A 9 9.60 -14.60 65.33
CA LEU A 9 10.35 -15.79 65.75
C LEU A 9 9.83 -17.06 65.04
N ALA A 10 10.77 -17.93 64.70
CA ALA A 10 10.57 -19.18 63.98
C ALA A 10 10.70 -20.42 64.89
N ALA A 11 10.16 -21.53 64.36
CA ALA A 11 10.52 -22.94 64.57
C ALA A 11 9.99 -23.69 65.81
N THR A 12 9.30 -24.82 65.58
CA THR A 12 9.79 -26.19 65.83
C THR A 12 8.80 -27.28 65.35
N LEU A 13 9.33 -28.50 65.20
CA LEU A 13 8.94 -29.61 64.33
C LEU A 13 8.00 -30.68 64.95
N ALA A 14 7.27 -31.36 64.05
CA ALA A 14 6.99 -32.81 63.92
C ALA A 14 6.12 -33.60 64.94
N LEU A 15 5.05 -34.27 64.47
CA LEU A 15 4.98 -35.73 64.20
C LEU A 15 3.56 -36.22 63.77
N ALA A 16 3.59 -37.31 62.98
CA ALA A 16 2.55 -38.26 62.52
C ALA A 16 1.44 -38.62 63.55
N GLY A 17 0.27 -39.21 63.23
CA GLY A 17 -0.30 -39.87 62.05
C GLY A 17 -1.37 -40.92 62.48
N CYS A 18 -2.16 -41.41 61.52
CA CYS A 18 -2.98 -42.66 61.47
C CYS A 18 -4.54 -42.62 61.49
N LYS A 19 -5.10 -42.98 60.31
CA LYS A 19 -6.11 -44.05 59.98
C LYS A 19 -7.55 -43.93 60.55
N ARG A 20 -8.67 -44.24 59.86
CA ARG A 20 -9.00 -44.87 58.55
C ARG A 20 -10.50 -44.63 58.21
N GLU A 21 -10.78 -44.29 56.94
CA GLU A 21 -11.94 -44.49 56.01
C GLU A 21 -13.42 -44.68 56.46
N PRO A 22 -14.40 -44.13 55.68
CA PRO A 22 -14.96 -44.90 54.54
C PRO A 22 -15.34 -44.12 53.25
N ALA A 23 -15.20 -44.84 52.13
CA ALA A 23 -16.04 -44.93 50.92
C ALA A 23 -16.39 -43.70 50.04
N ASP A 24 -15.72 -43.68 48.89
CA ASP A 24 -16.07 -43.26 47.51
C ASP A 24 -17.13 -42.16 47.26
N ALA A 25 -16.62 -41.01 46.80
CA ALA A 25 -17.28 -40.08 45.90
C ALA A 25 -16.51 -40.05 44.54
N PRO A 26 -17.18 -39.81 43.40
CA PRO A 26 -16.57 -39.97 42.07
C PRO A 26 -15.44 -38.95 41.85
N GLY A 27 -14.30 -39.43 41.38
CA GLY A 27 -13.12 -38.63 41.10
C GLY A 27 -13.39 -37.53 40.06
N ALA A 28 -12.96 -36.31 40.41
CA ALA A 28 -12.83 -35.20 39.47
C ALA A 28 -11.87 -35.60 38.33
N PRO A 29 -12.20 -35.28 37.06
CA PRO A 29 -11.31 -35.56 35.95
C PRO A 29 -10.03 -34.74 36.09
N ALA A 30 -8.90 -35.42 35.99
CA ALA A 30 -7.58 -34.82 35.97
C ALA A 30 -7.45 -33.81 34.83
N ALA A 31 -6.83 -32.67 35.13
CA ALA A 31 -6.49 -31.64 34.16
C ALA A 31 -5.65 -32.25 33.03
N GLN A 32 -6.22 -32.26 31.82
CA GLN A 32 -5.50 -32.56 30.60
C GLN A 32 -4.77 -31.30 30.15
N THR A 33 -3.46 -31.43 29.94
CA THR A 33 -2.61 -30.46 29.26
C THR A 33 -3.26 -30.10 27.91
N PRO A 34 -3.33 -28.82 27.50
CA PRO A 34 -3.92 -28.47 26.20
C PRO A 34 -3.03 -29.05 25.11
N THR A 35 -3.54 -30.05 24.38
CA THR A 35 -3.00 -30.42 23.07
C THR A 35 -3.40 -29.31 22.11
N ASP A 36 -2.39 -28.57 21.67
CA ASP A 36 -2.48 -27.58 20.62
C ASP A 36 -2.75 -28.32 19.30
N SER A 37 -4.04 -28.51 19.00
CA SER A 37 -4.52 -29.11 17.76
C SER A 37 -5.17 -28.02 16.93
N ALA A 38 -4.38 -27.03 16.49
CA ALA A 38 -4.79 -26.19 15.38
C ALA A 38 -4.97 -27.09 14.14
N PRO A 39 -6.02 -26.90 13.32
CA PRO A 39 -6.18 -27.63 12.08
C PRO A 39 -5.00 -27.29 11.15
N SER A 40 -4.08 -28.24 10.99
CA SER A 40 -2.98 -28.12 10.03
C SER A 40 -3.56 -28.08 8.62
N ALA A 41 -3.20 -27.06 7.83
CA ALA A 41 -3.45 -27.05 6.39
C ALA A 41 -2.98 -28.38 5.77
N PRO A 42 -3.63 -28.88 4.70
CA PRO A 42 -3.21 -30.11 4.05
C PRO A 42 -1.72 -30.03 3.68
N VAL A 43 -0.92 -30.98 4.18
CA VAL A 43 0.51 -31.03 3.90
C VAL A 43 0.69 -31.34 2.42
N SER A 44 1.14 -30.36 1.65
CA SER A 44 1.46 -30.54 0.24
C SER A 44 2.48 -31.68 0.07
N ARG A 45 2.24 -32.55 -0.91
CA ARG A 45 3.19 -33.59 -1.32
C ARG A 45 4.15 -33.10 -2.40
N HIS A 46 4.02 -31.84 -2.79
CA HIS A 46 4.87 -31.19 -3.77
C HIS A 46 6.30 -31.09 -3.25
N THR A 47 7.27 -31.40 -4.11
CA THR A 47 8.69 -31.28 -3.77
C THR A 47 9.22 -30.01 -4.40
N PHE A 48 9.44 -29.00 -3.56
CA PHE A 48 9.98 -27.71 -3.97
C PHE A 48 11.43 -27.83 -4.44
N SER A 49 11.78 -27.07 -5.47
CA SER A 49 13.14 -26.97 -5.98
C SER A 49 13.75 -25.59 -5.72
N PRO A 50 15.09 -25.46 -5.69
CA PRO A 50 15.75 -24.15 -5.64
C PRO A 50 15.59 -23.30 -6.91
N ASP A 51 15.20 -23.92 -8.02
CA ASP A 51 14.99 -23.22 -9.29
C ASP A 51 13.58 -22.64 -9.29
N MET A 52 13.40 -21.46 -9.89
CA MET A 52 12.06 -20.89 -10.07
C MET A 52 11.31 -21.71 -11.13
N THR A 53 10.32 -22.51 -10.72
CA THR A 53 9.57 -23.38 -11.62
C THR A 53 8.07 -23.08 -11.61
N THR A 54 7.42 -23.33 -12.75
CA THR A 54 5.95 -23.17 -12.84
C THR A 54 5.20 -24.09 -11.89
N GLY A 55 5.78 -25.26 -11.55
CA GLY A 55 5.18 -26.21 -10.62
C GLY A 55 5.24 -25.73 -9.17
N ASP A 56 6.40 -25.23 -8.74
CA ASP A 56 6.60 -24.66 -7.40
C ASP A 56 5.68 -23.45 -7.20
N PHE A 57 5.70 -22.50 -8.15
CA PHE A 57 4.84 -21.32 -8.13
C PHE A 57 3.34 -21.67 -8.10
N ALA A 58 2.89 -22.59 -8.96
CA ALA A 58 1.50 -23.01 -9.02
C ALA A 58 1.02 -23.62 -7.69
N GLU A 59 1.84 -24.44 -7.04
CA GLU A 59 1.47 -25.07 -5.77
C GLU A 59 1.34 -24.05 -4.64
N LEU A 60 2.24 -23.05 -4.57
CA LEU A 60 2.16 -21.96 -3.60
C LEU A 60 0.85 -21.18 -3.77
N VAL A 61 0.55 -20.75 -5.00
CA VAL A 61 -0.68 -19.98 -5.30
C VAL A 61 -1.92 -20.79 -5.00
N LYS A 62 -1.99 -22.02 -5.53
CA LYS A 62 -3.13 -22.92 -5.32
C LYS A 62 -3.40 -23.17 -3.83
N THR A 63 -2.35 -23.27 -3.01
CA THR A 63 -2.52 -23.46 -1.57
C THR A 63 -3.08 -22.20 -0.92
N LEU A 64 -2.46 -21.05 -1.14
CA LEU A 64 -2.85 -19.77 -0.54
C LEU A 64 -4.25 -19.33 -0.95
N ALA A 65 -4.63 -19.59 -2.21
CA ALA A 65 -5.92 -19.24 -2.78
C ALA A 65 -6.96 -20.38 -2.73
N SER A 66 -6.78 -21.35 -1.83
CA SER A 66 -7.80 -22.37 -1.60
C SER A 66 -8.84 -21.91 -0.57
N ASP A 67 -10.05 -22.43 -0.67
CA ASP A 67 -11.15 -22.17 0.29
C ASP A 67 -10.76 -22.46 1.75
N ASP A 68 -9.78 -23.36 1.97
CA ASP A 68 -9.23 -23.66 3.28
C ASP A 68 -8.63 -22.42 3.95
N PHE A 69 -8.17 -21.43 3.18
CA PHE A 69 -7.62 -20.16 3.66
C PHE A 69 -8.67 -19.05 3.78
N GLU A 70 -9.93 -19.34 3.44
CA GLU A 70 -11.10 -18.49 3.71
C GLU A 70 -10.96 -17.06 3.15
N GLY A 71 -10.28 -16.91 2.01
CA GLY A 71 -10.03 -15.61 1.36
C GLY A 71 -9.06 -14.69 2.11
N ARG A 72 -8.35 -15.20 3.13
CA ARG A 72 -7.23 -14.50 3.81
C ARG A 72 -7.58 -13.11 4.36
N GLY A 73 -8.82 -12.93 4.83
CA GLY A 73 -9.24 -11.68 5.47
C GLY A 73 -8.45 -11.39 6.75
N PRO A 74 -7.94 -10.17 6.98
CA PRO A 74 -7.24 -9.80 8.21
C PRO A 74 -8.10 -9.97 9.47
N GLY A 75 -7.50 -10.51 10.54
CA GLY A 75 -8.18 -10.79 11.81
C GLY A 75 -9.13 -11.99 11.77
N THR A 76 -9.09 -12.82 10.72
CA THR A 76 -9.95 -14.01 10.57
C THR A 76 -9.15 -15.31 10.79
N PRO A 77 -9.81 -16.49 10.89
CA PRO A 77 -9.10 -17.77 10.88
C PRO A 77 -8.25 -18.00 9.60
N GLY A 78 -8.63 -17.37 8.48
CA GLY A 78 -7.87 -17.41 7.23
C GLY A 78 -6.50 -16.75 7.34
N GLU A 79 -6.39 -15.65 8.11
CA GLU A 79 -5.09 -15.02 8.42
C GLU A 79 -4.17 -16.02 9.11
N GLU A 80 -4.62 -16.68 10.18
CA GLU A 80 -3.76 -17.56 10.98
C GLU A 80 -3.15 -18.67 10.12
N LYS A 81 -3.95 -19.27 9.24
CA LYS A 81 -3.49 -20.27 8.26
C LYS A 81 -2.47 -19.67 7.29
N THR A 82 -2.76 -18.47 6.76
CA THR A 82 -1.90 -17.77 5.81
C THR A 82 -0.53 -17.47 6.40
N VAL A 83 -0.48 -16.76 7.51
CA VAL A 83 0.79 -16.30 8.10
C VAL A 83 1.63 -17.48 8.62
N THR A 84 0.97 -18.53 9.10
CA THR A 84 1.62 -19.80 9.45
C THR A 84 2.22 -20.47 8.22
N TYR A 85 1.47 -20.58 7.13
CA TYR A 85 1.97 -21.18 5.88
C TYR A 85 3.17 -20.41 5.33
N ILE A 86 3.09 -19.08 5.25
CA ILE A 86 4.19 -18.23 4.74
C ILE A 86 5.43 -18.39 5.61
N ARG A 87 5.28 -18.32 6.95
CA ARG A 87 6.39 -18.59 7.88
C ARG A 87 7.01 -19.96 7.63
N ASP A 88 6.20 -21.01 7.49
CA ASP A 88 6.70 -22.37 7.30
C ASP A 88 7.44 -22.54 5.97
N GLN A 89 6.98 -21.87 4.89
CA GLN A 89 7.72 -21.82 3.62
C GLN A 89 9.05 -21.07 3.77
N MET A 90 9.05 -19.91 4.42
CA MET A 90 10.28 -19.15 4.69
C MET A 90 11.28 -19.98 5.52
N GLN A 91 10.80 -20.72 6.53
CA GLN A 91 11.63 -21.59 7.34
C GLN A 91 12.14 -22.80 6.54
N ARG A 92 11.31 -23.42 5.69
CA ARG A 92 11.72 -24.51 4.78
C ARG A 92 12.87 -24.08 3.87
N ILE A 93 12.80 -22.86 3.34
CA ILE A 93 13.81 -22.24 2.48
C ILE A 93 15.13 -21.98 3.24
N GLY A 94 15.08 -21.87 4.57
CA GLY A 94 16.25 -21.61 5.42
C GLY A 94 16.44 -20.13 5.76
N LEU A 95 15.40 -19.31 5.64
CA LEU A 95 15.41 -17.93 6.14
C LEU A 95 15.44 -17.90 7.68
N GLN A 96 15.73 -16.73 8.23
CA GLN A 96 15.68 -16.43 9.67
C GLN A 96 14.53 -15.48 10.00
N PRO A 97 14.02 -15.48 11.24
CA PRO A 97 13.06 -14.49 11.70
C PRO A 97 13.58 -13.06 11.51
N GLY A 98 12.75 -12.18 10.97
CA GLY A 98 13.13 -10.80 10.61
C GLY A 98 12.66 -9.71 11.56
N ASN A 99 11.97 -10.05 12.66
CA ASN A 99 11.48 -9.11 13.67
C ASN A 99 12.02 -9.49 15.06
N GLY A 100 13.34 -9.37 15.24
CA GLY A 100 14.04 -9.95 16.39
C GLY A 100 14.02 -11.48 16.29
N ASP A 101 13.65 -12.16 17.37
CA ASP A 101 13.48 -13.62 17.37
C ASP A 101 12.12 -14.08 16.80
N SER A 102 11.28 -13.15 16.33
CA SER A 102 9.94 -13.42 15.79
C SER A 102 9.89 -13.29 14.27
N TRP A 103 9.11 -14.17 13.64
CA TRP A 103 8.73 -14.05 12.22
C TRP A 103 7.62 -13.02 12.02
N PHE A 104 6.85 -12.75 13.07
CA PHE A 104 5.67 -11.91 13.00
C PHE A 104 5.95 -10.52 13.58
N GLN A 105 5.52 -9.50 12.84
CA GLN A 105 5.35 -8.15 13.35
C GLN A 105 3.84 -7.90 13.48
N GLU A 106 3.38 -7.74 14.72
CA GLU A 106 1.99 -7.42 15.00
C GLU A 106 1.65 -6.01 14.50
N VAL A 107 0.54 -5.91 13.76
CA VAL A 107 0.02 -4.67 13.20
C VAL A 107 -1.31 -4.39 13.88
N PRO A 108 -1.37 -3.45 14.83
CA PRO A 108 -2.62 -3.07 15.47
C PRO A 108 -3.49 -2.27 14.51
N MET A 109 -4.80 -2.47 14.56
CA MET A 109 -5.76 -1.75 13.73
C MET A 109 -7.00 -1.34 14.51
N VAL A 110 -7.55 -0.20 14.11
CA VAL A 110 -8.82 0.35 14.58
C VAL A 110 -9.81 0.23 13.44
N GLU A 111 -10.83 -0.58 13.64
CA GLU A 111 -12.01 -0.62 12.79
C GLU A 111 -12.98 0.47 13.23
N THR A 112 -13.44 1.30 12.30
CA THR A 112 -14.40 2.39 12.51
C THR A 112 -15.51 2.29 11.48
N THR A 113 -16.77 2.22 11.94
CA THR A 113 -17.94 2.26 11.06
C THR A 113 -18.76 3.49 11.38
N ALA A 114 -18.94 4.37 10.41
CA ALA A 114 -19.77 5.57 10.55
C ALA A 114 -21.25 5.20 10.67
N ASP A 115 -21.98 5.87 11.56
CA ASP A 115 -23.43 5.73 11.66
C ASP A 115 -24.08 6.35 10.42
N ALA A 116 -24.69 5.51 9.58
CA ALA A 116 -25.36 5.95 8.35
C ALA A 116 -26.57 6.87 8.59
N SER A 117 -27.06 7.00 9.83
CA SER A 117 -28.06 7.99 10.22
C SER A 117 -27.49 9.40 10.46
N THR A 118 -26.17 9.56 10.37
CA THR A 118 -25.48 10.86 10.47
C THR A 118 -26.09 11.84 9.46
N ALA A 119 -26.50 13.01 9.95
CA ALA A 119 -27.20 14.02 9.15
C ALA A 119 -26.49 15.38 9.26
N PRO A 120 -25.37 15.59 8.53
CA PRO A 120 -24.62 16.85 8.60
C PRO A 120 -25.46 18.03 8.09
N SER A 121 -25.26 19.20 8.67
CA SER A 121 -25.94 20.43 8.24
C SER A 121 -24.98 21.38 7.52
N LEU A 122 -25.40 21.85 6.35
CA LEU A 122 -24.72 22.88 5.57
C LEU A 122 -25.53 24.18 5.65
N ARG A 123 -24.89 25.27 6.09
CA ARG A 123 -25.51 26.59 6.18
C ARG A 123 -24.86 27.57 5.23
N SER A 124 -25.65 28.13 4.31
CA SER A 124 -25.25 29.18 3.36
C SER A 124 -26.10 30.43 3.63
N GLY A 125 -25.51 31.44 4.27
CA GLY A 125 -26.24 32.63 4.73
C GLY A 125 -27.36 32.30 5.73
N ALA A 126 -28.62 32.55 5.34
CA ALA A 126 -29.80 32.27 6.15
C ALA A 126 -30.40 30.86 5.88
N GLN A 127 -29.98 30.19 4.82
CA GLN A 127 -30.48 28.86 4.47
C GLN A 127 -29.66 27.80 5.18
N THR A 128 -30.33 26.77 5.69
CA THR A 128 -29.70 25.58 6.27
C THR A 128 -30.29 24.36 5.58
N ARG A 129 -29.41 23.51 5.05
CA ARG A 129 -29.74 22.23 4.40
C ARG A 129 -29.16 21.09 5.22
N THR A 130 -29.96 20.07 5.48
CA THR A 130 -29.47 18.77 5.94
C THR A 130 -28.99 17.96 4.74
N LEU A 131 -27.79 17.39 4.83
CA LEU A 131 -27.20 16.52 3.80
C LEU A 131 -27.53 15.06 4.12
N ALA A 132 -28.06 14.32 3.16
CA ALA A 132 -28.33 12.89 3.32
C ALA A 132 -27.05 12.07 3.15
N PHE A 133 -26.71 11.24 4.14
CA PHE A 133 -25.57 10.33 4.07
C PHE A 133 -25.72 9.35 2.88
N GLY A 134 -24.63 9.15 2.14
CA GLY A 134 -24.57 8.28 0.96
C GLY A 134 -25.14 8.90 -0.33
N THR A 135 -26.04 9.88 -0.24
CA THR A 135 -26.61 10.57 -1.42
C THR A 135 -25.95 11.91 -1.67
N ASP A 136 -25.86 12.74 -0.64
CA ASP A 136 -25.31 14.09 -0.73
C ASP A 136 -23.85 14.16 -0.28
N ILE A 137 -23.51 13.34 0.71
CA ILE A 137 -22.22 13.34 1.41
C ILE A 137 -21.91 11.95 1.96
N VAL A 138 -20.64 11.57 2.00
CA VAL A 138 -20.12 10.50 2.86
C VAL A 138 -19.04 11.07 3.75
N VAL A 139 -19.02 10.70 5.03
CA VAL A 139 -18.01 11.15 6.00
C VAL A 139 -17.66 10.03 6.97
N GLY A 140 -16.42 10.05 7.42
CA GLY A 140 -15.88 9.15 8.42
C GLY A 140 -14.82 9.83 9.28
N THR A 141 -14.30 9.11 10.26
CA THR A 141 -13.22 9.56 11.12
C THR A 141 -12.11 8.52 11.17
N ARG A 142 -10.87 9.00 11.22
CA ARG A 142 -9.66 8.17 11.42
C ARG A 142 -9.13 8.28 12.85
N THR A 143 -9.84 8.98 13.73
CA THR A 143 -9.36 9.32 15.09
C THR A 143 -9.50 8.18 16.09
N GLY A 144 -10.26 7.12 15.74
CA GLY A 144 -10.62 6.04 16.66
C GLY A 144 -11.59 6.46 17.77
N GLN A 145 -12.21 7.64 17.66
CA GLN A 145 -13.22 8.11 18.62
C GLN A 145 -14.62 7.68 18.20
N ALA A 146 -15.45 7.29 19.17
CA ALA A 146 -16.84 6.88 18.92
C ALA A 146 -17.77 8.06 18.58
N GLU A 147 -17.38 9.29 18.89
CA GLU A 147 -18.12 10.49 18.54
C GLU A 147 -17.14 11.63 18.20
N VAL A 148 -17.37 12.29 17.07
CA VAL A 148 -16.63 13.48 16.65
C VAL A 148 -17.62 14.57 16.26
N LYS A 149 -17.52 15.74 16.89
CA LYS A 149 -18.38 16.89 16.61
C LYS A 149 -17.59 18.03 15.99
N LEU A 150 -18.21 18.67 15.01
CA LEU A 150 -17.74 19.89 14.41
C LEU A 150 -18.94 20.83 14.28
N ASP A 151 -18.84 22.03 14.83
CA ASP A 151 -19.94 23.01 14.85
C ASP A 151 -19.57 24.25 14.05
N ASN A 152 -20.39 24.56 13.04
CA ASN A 152 -20.30 25.77 12.21
C ASN A 152 -18.89 26.04 11.66
N SER A 153 -18.17 24.99 11.25
CA SER A 153 -16.85 25.11 10.66
C SER A 153 -16.94 25.82 9.32
N GLU A 154 -16.16 26.89 9.15
CA GLU A 154 -16.14 27.69 7.92
C GLU A 154 -15.62 26.86 6.75
N LEU A 155 -16.36 26.86 5.63
CA LEU A 155 -15.97 26.19 4.40
C LEU A 155 -15.11 27.09 3.52
N VAL A 156 -13.92 26.62 3.18
CA VAL A 156 -12.99 27.30 2.27
C VAL A 156 -12.60 26.36 1.14
N PHE A 157 -12.80 26.80 -0.10
CA PHE A 157 -12.36 26.08 -1.28
C PHE A 157 -10.87 26.32 -1.52
N VAL A 158 -10.09 25.24 -1.60
CA VAL A 158 -8.62 25.26 -1.71
C VAL A 158 -8.13 24.68 -3.04
N GLY A 159 -8.92 24.81 -4.12
CA GLY A 159 -8.49 24.30 -5.41
C GLY A 159 -8.38 22.78 -5.39
N TYR A 160 -7.18 22.26 -5.66
CA TYR A 160 -6.89 20.83 -5.61
C TYR A 160 -6.24 20.42 -4.28
N GLY A 161 -6.07 21.33 -3.32
CA GLY A 161 -5.45 21.02 -2.03
C GLY A 161 -4.02 20.50 -2.18
N VAL A 162 -3.24 21.08 -3.09
CA VAL A 162 -1.85 20.68 -3.37
C VAL A 162 -0.84 21.60 -2.69
N ASP A 163 0.15 21.00 -2.03
CA ASP A 163 1.42 21.65 -1.65
C ASP A 163 2.58 20.84 -2.24
N ALA A 164 3.14 21.36 -3.33
CA ALA A 164 4.19 20.75 -4.13
C ALA A 164 5.33 21.76 -4.36
N PRO A 165 6.28 21.88 -3.42
CA PRO A 165 7.36 22.88 -3.49
C PRO A 165 8.25 22.75 -4.73
N GLU A 166 8.54 21.53 -5.19
CA GLU A 166 9.30 21.25 -6.41
C GLU A 166 8.56 21.69 -7.68
N GLN A 167 7.22 21.80 -7.59
CA GLN A 167 6.37 22.37 -8.62
C GLN A 167 6.08 23.86 -8.36
N GLN A 168 6.64 24.51 -7.33
CA GLN A 168 6.31 25.89 -6.95
C GLN A 168 4.78 26.13 -6.81
N TRP A 169 4.07 25.18 -6.19
CA TRP A 169 2.62 25.20 -6.04
C TRP A 169 2.21 25.03 -4.58
N ASN A 170 1.31 25.89 -4.08
CA ASN A 170 0.76 25.76 -2.73
C ASN A 170 -0.64 26.38 -2.65
N ASP A 171 -1.65 25.52 -2.65
CA ASP A 171 -3.06 25.89 -2.53
C ASP A 171 -3.46 26.33 -1.11
N TYR A 172 -2.64 26.00 -0.11
CA TYR A 172 -2.88 26.32 1.30
C TYR A 172 -2.19 27.63 1.75
N ALA A 173 -1.50 28.32 0.85
CA ALA A 173 -0.69 29.48 1.20
C ALA A 173 -1.54 30.69 1.62
N GLY A 174 -1.05 31.43 2.62
CA GLY A 174 -1.54 32.77 2.96
C GLY A 174 -2.57 32.86 4.08
N GLN A 175 -2.88 31.75 4.79
CA GLN A 175 -3.75 31.76 5.97
C GLN A 175 -3.58 30.52 6.86
N GLU A 176 -4.15 30.59 8.07
CA GLU A 176 -4.26 29.47 9.02
C GLU A 176 -5.51 28.61 8.72
N TRP A 177 -5.39 27.30 8.91
CA TRP A 177 -6.46 26.34 8.58
C TRP A 177 -7.19 25.77 9.80
N LYS A 178 -6.67 26.04 11.00
CA LYS A 178 -7.27 25.59 12.26
C LYS A 178 -8.73 25.99 12.38
N GLY A 179 -9.60 25.01 12.63
CA GLY A 179 -11.04 25.23 12.81
C GLY A 179 -11.83 25.39 11.52
N LYS A 180 -11.20 25.29 10.34
CA LYS A 180 -11.86 25.40 9.04
C LYS A 180 -12.07 24.02 8.40
N THR A 181 -13.11 23.90 7.59
CA THR A 181 -13.33 22.76 6.71
C THR A 181 -12.87 23.13 5.32
N VAL A 182 -11.89 22.41 4.79
CA VAL A 182 -11.39 22.64 3.44
C VAL A 182 -12.18 21.83 2.42
N VAL A 183 -12.56 22.46 1.32
CA VAL A 183 -13.24 21.83 0.17
C VAL A 183 -12.26 21.81 -0.99
N MET A 184 -12.09 20.68 -1.66
CA MET A 184 -11.12 20.56 -2.75
C MET A 184 -11.55 19.57 -3.83
N PHE A 185 -10.97 19.70 -5.02
CA PHE A 185 -11.16 18.75 -6.10
C PHE A 185 -10.32 17.49 -5.91
N VAL A 186 -10.87 16.36 -6.39
CA VAL A 186 -10.10 15.15 -6.63
C VAL A 186 -9.13 15.35 -7.80
N ASN A 187 -8.07 14.55 -7.87
CA ASN A 187 -7.07 14.53 -8.93
C ASN A 187 -6.13 15.77 -8.92
N ASP A 188 -5.27 15.88 -9.92
CA ASP A 188 -4.25 16.91 -10.09
C ASP A 188 -4.79 18.17 -10.79
N PRO A 189 -4.18 19.34 -10.56
CA PRO A 189 -4.47 20.55 -11.32
C PRO A 189 -4.37 20.37 -12.84
N GLY A 190 -3.45 19.51 -13.29
CA GLY A 190 -3.24 19.15 -14.69
C GLY A 190 -4.39 18.39 -15.33
N PHE A 191 -5.12 17.59 -14.56
CA PHE A 191 -6.07 16.62 -15.08
C PHE A 191 -7.24 17.27 -15.83
N HIS A 192 -7.76 18.38 -15.31
CA HIS A 192 -8.85 19.13 -15.94
C HIS A 192 -8.37 20.14 -16.98
N THR A 193 -7.11 20.03 -17.41
CA THR A 193 -6.51 20.84 -18.47
C THR A 193 -6.02 19.96 -19.62
N ASP A 194 -5.78 20.59 -20.77
CA ASP A 194 -5.08 19.96 -21.90
C ASP A 194 -3.56 20.23 -21.85
N ASP A 195 -3.02 20.62 -20.68
CA ASP A 195 -1.60 20.88 -20.49
C ASP A 195 -0.88 19.64 -19.93
N ALA A 196 -0.23 18.89 -20.81
CA ALA A 196 0.54 17.70 -20.45
C ALA A 196 1.75 17.96 -19.52
N LYS A 197 2.17 19.22 -19.35
CA LYS A 197 3.31 19.61 -18.49
C LYS A 197 2.89 20.04 -17.10
N LEU A 198 1.62 20.37 -16.91
CA LEU A 198 1.09 20.74 -15.61
C LEU A 198 0.74 19.44 -14.87
N PHE A 199 1.51 19.08 -13.83
CA PHE A 199 1.28 17.86 -13.05
C PHE A 199 1.06 16.61 -13.92
N ASP A 200 1.91 16.41 -14.93
CA ASP A 200 1.87 15.28 -15.87
C ASP A 200 0.54 15.07 -16.63
N GLY A 201 -0.26 16.14 -16.75
CA GLY A 201 -1.50 16.15 -17.52
C GLY A 201 -2.54 15.18 -16.99
N LYS A 202 -2.81 14.11 -17.76
CA LYS A 202 -3.81 13.09 -17.40
C LYS A 202 -3.27 12.00 -16.48
N ARG A 203 -1.95 11.84 -16.39
CA ARG A 203 -1.34 10.90 -15.45
C ARG A 203 -1.50 11.46 -14.05
N ILE A 204 -2.02 10.67 -13.13
CA ILE A 204 -2.15 11.10 -11.75
C ILE A 204 -0.77 11.15 -11.10
N THR A 205 -0.51 12.18 -10.30
CA THR A 205 0.72 12.32 -9.51
C THR A 205 0.45 12.00 -8.04
N TYR A 206 1.49 12.08 -7.19
CA TYR A 206 1.32 11.94 -5.74
C TYR A 206 0.25 12.90 -5.20
N TYR A 207 0.19 14.09 -5.78
CA TYR A 207 -0.71 15.17 -5.39
C TYR A 207 -2.16 14.91 -5.80
N GLY A 208 -2.42 14.14 -6.85
CA GLY A 208 -3.78 13.85 -7.33
C GLY A 208 -4.54 12.84 -6.49
N ARG A 209 -3.84 12.04 -5.69
CA ARG A 209 -4.46 11.02 -4.83
C ARG A 209 -5.48 11.64 -3.89
N TRP A 210 -6.66 11.04 -3.80
CA TRP A 210 -7.69 11.48 -2.85
C TRP A 210 -7.22 11.35 -1.38
N THR A 211 -6.41 10.35 -1.05
CA THR A 211 -5.82 10.20 0.29
C THR A 211 -4.85 11.34 0.60
N TYR A 212 -4.03 11.77 -0.37
CA TYR A 212 -3.14 12.92 -0.20
C TYR A 212 -3.92 14.18 0.19
N LYS A 213 -5.10 14.40 -0.40
CA LYS A 213 -5.98 15.53 -0.08
C LYS A 213 -6.29 15.62 1.42
N PHE A 214 -6.64 14.48 2.03
CA PHE A 214 -6.93 14.38 3.45
C PHE A 214 -5.65 14.49 4.30
N GLU A 215 -4.59 13.79 3.91
CA GLU A 215 -3.29 13.84 4.59
C GLU A 215 -2.75 15.28 4.66
N GLU A 216 -2.77 16.01 3.54
CA GLU A 216 -2.24 17.36 3.48
C GLU A 216 -3.11 18.34 4.26
N ALA A 217 -4.44 18.24 4.15
CA ALA A 217 -5.35 19.04 4.97
C ALA A 217 -5.10 18.81 6.48
N ALA A 218 -4.81 17.57 6.89
CA ALA A 218 -4.42 17.26 8.26
C ALA A 218 -3.07 17.91 8.64
N ARG A 219 -2.05 17.83 7.77
CA ARG A 219 -0.74 18.49 7.98
C ARG A 219 -0.87 20.01 8.11
N LYS A 220 -1.83 20.62 7.41
CA LYS A 220 -2.14 22.05 7.55
C LYS A 220 -2.96 22.40 8.79
N GLY A 221 -3.49 21.40 9.50
CA GLY A 221 -4.27 21.59 10.72
C GLY A 221 -5.74 21.95 10.49
N ALA A 222 -6.30 21.62 9.32
CA ALA A 222 -7.74 21.78 9.07
C ALA A 222 -8.58 20.94 10.05
N ALA A 223 -9.79 21.42 10.36
CA ALA A 223 -10.70 20.69 11.25
C ALA A 223 -11.46 19.57 10.52
N ALA A 224 -11.64 19.70 9.21
CA ALA A 224 -12.16 18.66 8.34
C ALA A 224 -11.77 18.93 6.88
N ALA A 225 -11.96 17.93 6.03
CA ALA A 225 -11.80 18.08 4.59
C ALA A 225 -12.90 17.33 3.83
N LEU A 226 -13.41 17.96 2.78
CA LEU A 226 -14.42 17.41 1.87
C LEU A 226 -13.90 17.45 0.44
N ILE A 227 -13.84 16.30 -0.20
CA ILE A 227 -13.50 16.19 -1.62
C ILE A 227 -14.78 16.33 -2.45
N VAL A 228 -14.72 17.16 -3.49
CA VAL A 228 -15.77 17.24 -4.51
C VAL A 228 -15.63 16.03 -5.43
N HIS A 229 -16.68 15.22 -5.50
CA HIS A 229 -16.71 14.10 -6.42
C HIS A 229 -16.81 14.57 -7.87
N ASP A 230 -15.95 14.01 -8.70
CA ASP A 230 -15.95 14.14 -10.16
C ASP A 230 -15.61 12.78 -10.77
N THR A 231 -16.48 12.22 -11.60
CA THR A 231 -16.30 10.85 -12.12
C THR A 231 -15.03 10.72 -12.97
N PRO A 232 -14.73 11.61 -13.95
CA PRO A 232 -13.46 11.57 -14.67
C PRO A 232 -12.24 11.64 -13.75
N GLY A 233 -12.21 12.59 -12.81
CA GLY A 233 -11.10 12.78 -11.88
C GLY A 233 -10.94 11.65 -10.87
N ALA A 234 -12.04 11.01 -10.44
CA ALA A 234 -12.02 9.88 -9.53
C ALA A 234 -11.77 8.54 -10.24
N SER A 235 -12.01 8.45 -11.55
CA SER A 235 -12.03 7.22 -12.38
C SER A 235 -13.17 6.23 -12.10
N TYR A 236 -14.06 6.54 -11.15
CA TYR A 236 -15.22 5.74 -10.79
C TYR A 236 -16.41 6.62 -10.42
N GLY A 237 -17.62 6.08 -10.53
CA GLY A 237 -18.85 6.80 -10.18
C GLY A 237 -19.08 6.93 -8.67
N TRP A 238 -20.06 7.76 -8.29
CA TRP A 238 -20.42 8.03 -6.89
C TRP A 238 -20.78 6.77 -6.09
N ASP A 239 -21.39 5.76 -6.72
CA ASP A 239 -21.77 4.52 -6.02
C ASP A 239 -20.55 3.78 -5.44
N VAL A 240 -19.40 3.85 -6.10
CA VAL A 240 -18.14 3.29 -5.56
C VAL A 240 -17.72 4.05 -4.31
N VAL A 241 -17.78 5.39 -4.33
CA VAL A 241 -17.48 6.22 -3.14
C VAL A 241 -18.47 5.91 -2.01
N LYS A 242 -19.76 5.84 -2.32
CA LYS A 242 -20.81 5.54 -1.35
C LYS A 242 -20.58 4.19 -0.67
N HIS A 243 -20.37 3.13 -1.43
CA HIS A 243 -20.19 1.79 -0.87
C HIS A 243 -18.89 1.70 -0.07
N SER A 244 -17.80 2.26 -0.59
CA SER A 244 -16.48 2.24 0.08
C SER A 244 -16.47 2.96 1.44
N TRP A 245 -17.39 3.90 1.68
CA TRP A 245 -17.49 4.66 2.93
C TRP A 245 -18.65 4.22 3.84
N SER A 246 -19.46 3.25 3.42
CA SER A 246 -20.64 2.78 4.17
C SER A 246 -20.35 1.61 5.12
N GLY A 247 -19.26 0.88 4.88
CA GLY A 247 -18.82 -0.25 5.68
C GLY A 247 -17.72 0.10 6.68
N PRO A 248 -17.20 -0.91 7.39
CA PRO A 248 -16.04 -0.77 8.26
C PRO A 248 -14.85 -0.16 7.53
N GLN A 249 -14.20 0.82 8.15
CA GLN A 249 -12.93 1.40 7.71
C GLN A 249 -11.85 0.98 8.70
N TYR A 250 -10.62 0.79 8.22
CA TYR A 250 -9.50 0.40 9.07
C TYR A 250 -8.42 1.48 9.07
N ASP A 251 -7.80 1.68 10.22
CA ASP A 251 -6.68 2.59 10.41
C ASP A 251 -5.70 2.05 11.44
N LEU A 252 -4.44 2.48 11.36
CA LEU A 252 -3.51 2.28 12.47
C LEU A 252 -3.93 3.17 13.66
N PRO A 253 -3.83 2.67 14.91
CA PRO A 253 -4.09 3.49 16.08
C PRO A 253 -3.22 4.76 16.10
N ALA A 254 -3.76 5.85 16.65
CA ALA A 254 -3.07 7.14 16.71
C ALA A 254 -1.70 7.09 17.42
N LYS A 255 -1.51 6.15 18.34
CA LYS A 255 -0.23 5.94 19.03
C LYS A 255 0.85 5.30 18.14
N ASP A 256 0.44 4.57 17.10
CA ASP A 256 1.30 3.74 16.24
C ASP A 256 1.56 4.38 14.87
N ASP A 257 0.77 5.39 14.51
CA ASP A 257 0.96 6.17 13.28
C ASP A 257 1.01 7.67 13.63
N PRO A 258 2.20 8.30 13.52
CA PRO A 258 2.44 9.67 13.96
C PRO A 258 1.85 10.72 13.01
N ASP A 259 1.29 10.31 11.86
CA ASP A 259 0.72 11.26 10.91
C ASP A 259 -0.47 12.03 11.54
N PRO A 260 -0.58 13.34 11.28
CA PRO A 260 -1.73 14.11 11.69
C PRO A 260 -2.99 13.58 11.01
N ARG A 261 -4.12 13.65 11.72
CA ARG A 261 -5.42 13.17 11.24
C ARG A 261 -6.45 14.27 11.30
N LEU A 262 -7.33 14.28 10.30
CA LEU A 262 -8.54 15.08 10.36
C LEU A 262 -9.52 14.44 11.36
N PRO A 263 -10.16 15.23 12.24
CA PRO A 263 -11.29 14.76 13.04
C PRO A 263 -12.39 14.12 12.18
N VAL A 264 -12.75 14.76 11.07
CA VAL A 264 -13.73 14.26 10.10
C VAL A 264 -13.23 14.51 8.69
N GLN A 265 -13.42 13.54 7.80
CA GLN A 265 -13.09 13.65 6.39
C GLN A 265 -14.14 12.96 5.54
N GLY A 266 -14.24 13.32 4.26
CA GLY A 266 -15.25 12.74 3.40
C GLY A 266 -15.34 13.33 2.00
N TRP A 267 -16.43 12.99 1.32
CA TRP A 267 -16.73 13.44 -0.04
C TRP A 267 -18.12 14.04 -0.10
N ILE A 268 -18.31 15.04 -0.95
CA ILE A 268 -19.63 15.55 -1.35
C ILE A 268 -19.92 15.19 -2.80
N SER A 269 -21.18 14.90 -3.10
CA SER A 269 -21.61 14.60 -4.47
C SER A 269 -21.45 15.83 -5.37
N ALA A 270 -21.35 15.60 -6.68
CA ALA A 270 -21.24 16.68 -7.67
C ALA A 270 -22.41 17.69 -7.58
N GLU A 271 -23.63 17.20 -7.33
CA GLU A 271 -24.81 18.06 -7.15
C GLU A 271 -24.74 18.91 -5.86
N THR A 272 -24.26 18.32 -4.76
CA THR A 272 -24.03 19.06 -3.52
C THR A 272 -22.97 20.14 -3.71
N ALA A 273 -21.87 19.82 -4.40
CA ALA A 273 -20.82 20.79 -4.71
C ALA A 273 -21.33 21.93 -5.61
N LYS A 274 -22.07 21.61 -6.67
CA LYS A 274 -22.65 22.59 -7.59
C LYS A 274 -23.55 23.58 -6.86
N GLN A 275 -24.41 23.10 -5.97
CA GLN A 275 -25.27 23.98 -5.17
C GLN A 275 -24.46 24.82 -4.18
N LEU A 276 -23.50 24.23 -3.47
CA LEU A 276 -22.63 24.93 -2.53
C LEU A 276 -21.87 26.10 -3.20
N PHE A 277 -21.32 25.87 -4.39
CA PHE A 277 -20.63 26.91 -5.15
C PHE A 277 -21.61 27.99 -5.65
N ALA A 278 -22.78 27.60 -6.15
CA ALA A 278 -23.80 28.54 -6.60
C ALA A 278 -24.29 29.46 -5.46
N ASP A 279 -24.50 28.91 -4.25
CA ASP A 279 -24.88 29.68 -3.05
C ASP A 279 -23.81 30.72 -2.66
N ALA A 280 -22.53 30.42 -2.94
CA ALA A 280 -21.41 31.33 -2.73
C ALA A 280 -21.29 32.43 -3.83
N GLY A 281 -22.07 32.31 -4.91
CA GLY A 281 -21.98 33.13 -6.11
C GLY A 281 -20.86 32.71 -7.07
N LEU A 282 -20.47 31.44 -7.03
CA LEU A 282 -19.40 30.86 -7.85
C LEU A 282 -19.98 29.85 -8.87
N ASP A 283 -19.30 29.68 -9.99
CA ASP A 283 -19.59 28.63 -10.97
C ASP A 283 -18.58 27.49 -10.83
N LEU A 284 -19.06 26.26 -10.63
CA LEU A 284 -18.20 25.10 -10.37
C LEU A 284 -17.29 24.78 -11.58
N ALA A 285 -17.80 24.93 -12.81
CA ALA A 285 -17.01 24.67 -14.01
C ALA A 285 -15.90 25.71 -14.22
N GLN A 286 -16.16 26.97 -13.87
CA GLN A 286 -15.16 28.03 -13.84
C GLN A 286 -14.14 27.82 -12.72
N ALA A 287 -14.57 27.31 -11.56
CA ALA A 287 -13.67 26.99 -10.46
C ALA A 287 -12.63 25.93 -10.84
N TYR A 288 -12.97 24.90 -11.64
CA TYR A 288 -11.99 23.97 -12.20
C TYR A 288 -10.91 24.69 -13.03
N LYS A 289 -11.32 25.61 -13.90
CA LYS A 289 -10.38 26.38 -14.74
C LYS A 289 -9.48 27.30 -13.93
N ASP A 290 -10.00 27.90 -12.87
CA ASP A 290 -9.25 28.85 -12.04
C ASP A 290 -8.33 28.14 -11.06
N ALA A 291 -8.77 27.02 -10.48
CA ALA A 291 -7.95 26.17 -9.61
C ALA A 291 -6.78 25.51 -10.37
N SER A 292 -6.89 25.33 -11.69
CA SER A 292 -5.80 24.79 -12.53
C SER A 292 -4.77 25.85 -12.96
N LYS A 293 -4.81 27.08 -12.41
CA LYS A 293 -3.83 28.13 -12.72
C LYS A 293 -2.84 28.33 -11.57
N ARG A 294 -1.54 28.40 -11.92
CA ARG A 294 -0.48 28.74 -10.95
C ARG A 294 -0.81 30.04 -10.24
N GLY A 295 -0.69 30.03 -8.90
CA GLY A 295 -0.99 31.19 -8.07
C GLY A 295 -2.46 31.33 -7.65
N PHE A 296 -3.29 30.31 -7.89
CA PHE A 296 -4.63 30.19 -7.31
C PHE A 296 -4.61 30.52 -5.80
N LYS A 297 -5.71 31.12 -5.32
CA LYS A 297 -5.88 31.51 -3.92
C LYS A 297 -7.14 30.89 -3.34
N PRO A 298 -7.10 30.44 -2.07
CA PRO A 298 -8.28 29.95 -1.39
C PRO A 298 -9.48 30.89 -1.49
N VAL A 299 -10.66 30.32 -1.69
CA VAL A 299 -11.92 31.05 -1.85
C VAL A 299 -12.87 30.69 -0.70
N PRO A 300 -13.23 31.63 0.18
CA PRO A 300 -14.27 31.41 1.17
C PRO A 300 -15.61 31.14 0.50
N LEU A 301 -16.26 30.02 0.84
CA LEU A 301 -17.55 29.63 0.26
C LEU A 301 -18.74 30.32 0.94
N LYS A 302 -18.49 31.19 1.93
CA LYS A 302 -19.53 31.90 2.71
C LYS A 302 -20.57 30.95 3.31
N ALA A 303 -20.13 29.74 3.63
CA ALA A 303 -20.93 28.68 4.19
C ALA A 303 -20.22 28.07 5.40
N SER A 304 -20.99 27.44 6.27
CA SER A 304 -20.48 26.71 7.43
C SER A 304 -21.08 25.32 7.46
N TRP A 305 -20.29 24.35 7.94
CA TRP A 305 -20.68 22.96 8.02
C TRP A 305 -20.64 22.48 9.47
N SER A 306 -21.65 21.71 9.87
CA SER A 306 -21.70 21.05 11.16
C SER A 306 -21.98 19.56 10.99
N VAL A 307 -21.36 18.74 11.83
CA VAL A 307 -21.56 17.30 11.87
C VAL A 307 -21.41 16.79 13.32
N ASP A 308 -22.29 15.88 13.71
CA ASP A 308 -22.18 15.05 14.90
C ASP A 308 -22.03 13.61 14.41
N LEU A 309 -20.79 13.21 14.15
CA LEU A 309 -20.46 11.91 13.58
C LEU A 309 -20.31 10.90 14.71
N LYS A 310 -21.21 9.92 14.75
CA LYS A 310 -21.10 8.76 15.63
C LYS A 310 -20.51 7.59 14.87
N SER A 311 -19.74 6.76 15.57
CA SER A 311 -19.11 5.59 14.98
C SER A 311 -19.04 4.44 15.97
N THR A 312 -19.14 3.21 15.48
CA THR A 312 -18.73 2.03 16.23
C THR A 312 -17.25 1.80 16.03
N ILE A 313 -16.54 1.46 17.12
CA ILE A 313 -15.09 1.25 17.11
C ILE A 313 -14.78 -0.17 17.60
N ALA A 314 -13.93 -0.89 16.88
CA ALA A 314 -13.34 -2.14 17.33
C ALA A 314 -11.82 -2.09 17.18
N GLN A 315 -11.10 -2.64 18.15
CA GLN A 315 -9.64 -2.80 18.08
C GLN A 315 -9.35 -4.24 17.69
N LYS A 316 -8.47 -4.42 16.70
CA LYS A 316 -8.04 -5.72 16.21
C LYS A 316 -6.53 -5.70 15.98
N THR A 317 -5.95 -6.85 15.68
CA THR A 317 -4.54 -7.00 15.35
C THR A 317 -4.42 -7.99 14.20
N SER A 318 -3.53 -7.67 13.26
CA SER A 318 -3.10 -8.56 12.20
C SER A 318 -1.56 -8.67 12.21
N ARG A 319 -0.94 -9.32 11.22
CA ARG A 319 0.50 -9.63 11.25
C ARG A 319 1.16 -9.44 9.88
N ASN A 320 2.25 -8.69 9.85
CA ASN A 320 3.26 -8.85 8.81
C ASN A 320 4.10 -10.11 9.11
N VAL A 321 4.59 -10.79 8.08
CA VAL A 321 5.57 -11.90 8.18
C VAL A 321 6.89 -11.44 7.58
N VAL A 322 7.97 -11.51 8.35
CA VAL A 322 9.30 -11.03 7.98
C VAL A 322 10.29 -12.17 8.04
N GLY A 323 10.85 -12.54 6.88
CA GLY A 323 11.94 -13.49 6.74
C GLY A 323 13.20 -12.81 6.23
N VAL A 324 14.37 -13.24 6.72
CA VAL A 324 15.66 -12.63 6.37
C VAL A 324 16.63 -13.71 5.93
N LEU A 325 17.28 -13.50 4.79
CA LEU A 325 18.52 -14.16 4.42
C LEU A 325 19.69 -13.24 4.79
N PRO A 326 20.49 -13.55 5.82
CA PRO A 326 21.59 -12.68 6.22
C PRO A 326 22.66 -12.53 5.13
N GLY A 327 23.09 -11.30 4.90
CA GLY A 327 24.21 -10.99 4.01
C GLY A 327 25.55 -11.46 4.56
N THR A 328 26.55 -11.57 3.68
CA THR A 328 27.90 -12.03 4.06
C THR A 328 28.80 -10.92 4.61
N SER A 329 28.86 -9.76 3.96
CA SER A 329 29.76 -8.65 4.32
C SER A 329 29.05 -7.36 4.76
N HIS A 330 27.77 -7.22 4.42
CA HIS A 330 26.91 -6.05 4.72
C HIS A 330 25.56 -6.50 5.28
N ALA A 331 25.59 -7.40 6.28
CA ALA A 331 24.38 -8.00 6.85
C ALA A 331 23.41 -6.99 7.51
N ASP A 332 23.88 -5.79 7.86
CA ASP A 332 23.08 -4.69 8.37
C ASP A 332 22.38 -3.85 7.28
N GLU A 333 22.65 -4.13 6.00
CA GLU A 333 22.02 -3.52 4.84
C GLU A 333 21.05 -4.50 4.18
N ALA A 334 20.01 -3.99 3.53
CA ALA A 334 18.95 -4.82 2.96
C ALA A 334 18.60 -4.46 1.51
N VAL A 335 18.31 -5.50 0.72
CA VAL A 335 17.35 -5.44 -0.39
C VAL A 335 16.06 -6.08 0.10
N LEU A 336 14.93 -5.39 -0.07
CA LEU A 336 13.64 -5.85 0.44
C LEU A 336 12.72 -6.26 -0.71
N TYR A 337 12.25 -7.49 -0.69
CA TYR A 337 11.16 -7.99 -1.53
C TYR A 337 9.87 -7.99 -0.73
N MET A 338 8.77 -7.56 -1.34
CA MET A 338 7.48 -7.51 -0.66
C MET A 338 6.31 -7.90 -1.54
N ALA A 339 5.28 -8.41 -0.88
CA ALA A 339 3.93 -8.67 -1.39
C ALA A 339 2.97 -8.57 -0.19
N HIS A 340 1.70 -8.21 -0.41
CA HIS A 340 0.71 -8.41 0.64
C HIS A 340 0.18 -9.83 0.59
N TRP A 341 -0.19 -10.36 1.76
CA TRP A 341 -0.76 -11.70 1.84
C TRP A 341 -2.28 -11.71 1.99
N ASP A 342 -2.86 -10.61 2.47
CA ASP A 342 -4.29 -10.53 2.71
C ASP A 342 -5.09 -10.40 1.42
N HIS A 343 -6.35 -10.80 1.50
CA HIS A 343 -7.38 -10.45 0.53
C HIS A 343 -8.69 -10.21 1.28
N LEU A 344 -9.83 -10.22 0.58
CA LEU A 344 -11.10 -9.71 1.12
C LEU A 344 -11.87 -10.69 2.02
N GLY A 345 -11.43 -11.93 2.15
CA GLY A 345 -12.05 -12.91 3.05
C GLY A 345 -13.40 -13.45 2.55
N LYS A 346 -14.31 -13.71 3.51
CA LYS A 346 -15.66 -14.21 3.22
C LYS A 346 -16.70 -13.10 3.25
N HIS A 347 -17.63 -13.14 2.31
CA HIS A 347 -18.73 -12.19 2.16
C HIS A 347 -20.09 -12.87 2.46
N PRO A 348 -20.44 -13.09 3.74
CA PRO A 348 -21.68 -13.77 4.11
C PRO A 348 -22.91 -12.96 3.66
N GLY A 349 -23.83 -13.62 2.96
CA GLY A 349 -25.06 -13.00 2.44
C GLY A 349 -25.08 -12.82 0.93
N GLU A 350 -23.94 -12.98 0.25
CA GLU A 350 -23.89 -13.12 -1.21
C GLU A 350 -24.38 -14.51 -1.65
N SER A 351 -24.93 -14.60 -2.87
CA SER A 351 -25.44 -15.86 -3.44
C SER A 351 -24.39 -16.53 -4.30
N GLY A 352 -24.17 -17.83 -4.11
CA GLY A 352 -23.16 -18.59 -4.85
C GLY A 352 -21.88 -18.72 -4.04
N ASP A 353 -20.74 -18.70 -4.72
CA ASP A 353 -19.46 -18.56 -4.05
C ASP A 353 -19.36 -17.19 -3.40
N ASN A 354 -18.86 -17.16 -2.18
CA ASN A 354 -18.75 -15.97 -1.36
C ASN A 354 -17.39 -15.88 -0.65
N ILE A 355 -16.43 -16.68 -1.07
CA ILE A 355 -15.04 -16.58 -0.65
C ILE A 355 -14.30 -15.83 -1.74
N TYR A 356 -13.57 -14.79 -1.35
CA TYR A 356 -12.77 -13.99 -2.25
C TYR A 356 -11.35 -14.52 -2.10
N ASN A 357 -10.98 -15.48 -2.95
CA ASN A 357 -9.76 -16.26 -2.76
C ASN A 357 -8.49 -15.53 -3.16
N GLY A 358 -8.55 -14.58 -4.10
CA GLY A 358 -7.43 -13.72 -4.41
C GLY A 358 -6.20 -14.49 -4.94
N ALA A 359 -6.42 -15.31 -5.97
CA ALA A 359 -5.36 -16.11 -6.57
C ALA A 359 -4.32 -15.23 -7.26
N VAL A 360 -4.75 -14.32 -8.14
CA VAL A 360 -3.89 -13.30 -8.73
C VAL A 360 -3.57 -12.25 -7.68
N ASP A 361 -4.58 -11.69 -7.02
CA ASP A 361 -4.45 -10.63 -6.01
C ASP A 361 -4.69 -11.18 -4.57
N ASN A 362 -3.66 -11.55 -3.81
CA ASN A 362 -2.25 -11.49 -4.14
C ASN A 362 -1.47 -12.74 -3.77
N ALA A 363 -2.08 -13.92 -3.91
CA ALA A 363 -1.35 -15.18 -3.73
C ALA A 363 -0.18 -15.31 -4.72
N THR A 364 -0.28 -14.75 -5.94
CA THR A 364 0.84 -14.71 -6.89
C THR A 364 2.04 -13.90 -6.39
N GLY A 365 1.84 -12.74 -5.77
CA GLY A 365 2.93 -11.93 -5.23
C GLY A 365 3.64 -12.64 -4.08
N VAL A 366 2.88 -13.25 -3.17
CA VAL A 366 3.44 -14.06 -2.07
C VAL A 366 4.22 -15.27 -2.61
N ALA A 367 3.68 -15.99 -3.59
CA ALA A 367 4.40 -17.06 -4.25
C ALA A 367 5.70 -16.56 -4.89
N GLY A 368 5.65 -15.40 -5.55
CA GLY A 368 6.81 -14.79 -6.19
C GLY A 368 7.94 -14.45 -5.22
N ILE A 369 7.64 -13.85 -4.07
CA ILE A 369 8.69 -13.55 -3.07
C ILE A 369 9.28 -14.82 -2.44
N LEU A 370 8.51 -15.92 -2.34
CA LEU A 370 8.98 -17.20 -1.82
C LEU A 370 9.88 -17.93 -2.84
N GLU A 371 9.51 -17.93 -4.12
CA GLU A 371 10.35 -18.47 -5.20
C GLU A 371 11.69 -17.73 -5.29
N ILE A 372 11.66 -16.39 -5.21
CA ILE A 372 12.86 -15.55 -5.19
C ILE A 372 13.70 -15.85 -3.93
N ALA A 373 13.06 -16.07 -2.78
CA ALA A 373 13.77 -16.44 -1.55
C ALA A 373 14.52 -17.76 -1.67
N ASP A 374 13.91 -18.80 -2.27
CA ASP A 374 14.55 -20.10 -2.49
C ASP A 374 15.77 -19.95 -3.44
N ALA A 375 15.61 -19.16 -4.51
CA ALA A 375 16.71 -18.85 -5.43
C ALA A 375 17.87 -18.10 -4.73
N PHE A 376 17.59 -17.13 -3.84
CA PHE A 376 18.62 -16.42 -3.07
C PHE A 376 19.29 -17.31 -2.01
N ALA A 377 18.55 -18.21 -1.37
CA ALA A 377 19.10 -19.12 -0.37
C ALA A 377 20.12 -20.10 -0.97
N HIS A 378 19.93 -20.44 -2.25
CA HIS A 378 20.75 -21.40 -2.99
C HIS A 378 21.72 -20.79 -4.01
N GLN A 379 21.75 -19.46 -4.16
CA GLN A 379 22.72 -18.84 -5.07
C GLN A 379 24.17 -18.93 -4.56
N ASP A 380 25.11 -18.90 -5.51
CA ASP A 380 26.55 -18.72 -5.27
C ASP A 380 27.10 -17.69 -6.28
N PRO A 381 27.83 -16.64 -5.86
CA PRO A 381 28.13 -16.26 -4.47
C PRO A 381 26.89 -15.81 -3.68
N LYS A 382 26.94 -16.02 -2.37
CA LYS A 382 25.94 -15.49 -1.42
C LYS A 382 25.89 -13.94 -1.48
N PRO A 383 24.73 -13.33 -1.21
CA PRO A 383 24.60 -11.88 -1.28
C PRO A 383 25.48 -11.19 -0.22
N ALA A 384 25.98 -10.01 -0.55
CA ALA A 384 26.76 -9.19 0.37
C ALA A 384 25.85 -8.54 1.41
N ARG A 385 24.73 -7.98 0.96
CA ARG A 385 23.64 -7.45 1.79
C ARG A 385 22.68 -8.55 2.23
N SER A 386 21.96 -8.31 3.31
CA SER A 386 20.81 -9.14 3.65
C SER A 386 19.71 -8.99 2.59
N VAL A 387 18.95 -10.05 2.37
CA VAL A 387 17.73 -10.00 1.56
C VAL A 387 16.55 -10.24 2.50
N VAL A 388 15.63 -9.27 2.54
CA VAL A 388 14.46 -9.27 3.42
C VAL A 388 13.24 -9.59 2.59
N PHE A 389 12.46 -10.57 3.04
CA PHE A 389 11.19 -10.97 2.44
C PHE A 389 10.07 -10.59 3.40
N LEU A 390 9.27 -9.61 2.98
CA LEU A 390 8.24 -9.01 3.80
C LEU A 390 6.87 -9.28 3.18
N ALA A 391 6.11 -10.20 3.79
CA ALA A 391 4.70 -10.39 3.47
C ALA A 391 3.85 -9.50 4.38
N VAL A 392 3.23 -8.45 3.84
CA VAL A 392 2.47 -7.47 4.64
C VAL A 392 0.98 -7.78 4.67
N THR A 393 0.31 -7.25 5.69
CA THR A 393 -1.15 -7.33 5.86
C THR A 393 -1.82 -5.98 5.59
N LEU A 394 -3.16 -5.97 5.50
CA LEU A 394 -4.01 -4.78 5.43
C LEU A 394 -3.66 -3.89 4.24
N GLU A 395 -3.22 -4.47 3.12
CA GLU A 395 -3.04 -3.74 1.86
C GLU A 395 -4.39 -3.25 1.37
N GLU A 396 -5.35 -4.18 1.33
CA GLU A 396 -6.74 -4.01 0.87
C GLU A 396 -7.49 -2.94 1.67
N SER A 397 -6.99 -2.67 2.88
CA SER A 397 -7.53 -1.70 3.82
C SER A 397 -6.77 -0.37 3.81
N GLY A 398 -5.93 -0.11 2.80
CA GLY A 398 -5.21 1.14 2.62
C GLY A 398 -3.73 1.08 2.97
N LEU A 399 -3.04 -0.03 2.64
CA LEU A 399 -1.59 -0.20 2.78
C LEU A 399 -1.11 -0.13 4.25
N LEU A 400 -1.90 -0.62 5.21
CA LEU A 400 -1.65 -0.35 6.63
C LEU A 400 -0.49 -1.19 7.19
N GLY A 401 -0.28 -2.42 6.72
CA GLY A 401 0.84 -3.26 7.18
C GLY A 401 2.19 -2.71 6.75
N SER A 402 2.34 -2.27 5.50
CA SER A 402 3.56 -1.60 5.03
C SER A 402 3.73 -0.20 5.65
N LYS A 403 2.64 0.53 5.89
CA LYS A 403 2.70 1.80 6.64
C LYS A 403 3.24 1.58 8.05
N TYR A 404 2.75 0.54 8.75
CA TYR A 404 3.22 0.20 10.09
C TYR A 404 4.70 -0.21 10.08
N TYR A 405 5.12 -1.04 9.11
CA TYR A 405 6.52 -1.43 8.97
C TYR A 405 7.44 -0.22 8.77
N VAL A 406 7.08 0.72 7.89
CA VAL A 406 7.88 1.93 7.65
C VAL A 406 8.02 2.78 8.92
N ALA A 407 6.99 2.86 9.76
CA ALA A 407 7.04 3.57 11.04
C ALA A 407 7.80 2.80 12.13
N ASN A 408 7.83 1.47 12.05
CA ASN A 408 8.45 0.57 13.03
C ASN A 408 9.34 -0.48 12.34
N PRO A 409 10.40 -0.07 11.63
CA PRO A 409 11.07 -0.96 10.71
C PRO A 409 12.03 -1.89 11.45
N SER A 410 12.08 -3.17 11.05
CA SER A 410 13.10 -4.09 11.58
C SER A 410 14.49 -3.86 10.98
N PHE A 411 14.54 -3.25 9.78
CA PHE A 411 15.75 -2.70 9.17
C PHE A 411 15.62 -1.18 9.03
N PRO A 412 16.55 -0.37 9.58
CA PRO A 412 16.51 1.08 9.41
C PRO A 412 16.37 1.48 7.94
N LEU A 413 15.51 2.46 7.63
CA LEU A 413 15.17 2.81 6.24
C LEU A 413 16.39 3.33 5.43
N ASP A 414 17.36 3.95 6.09
CA ASP A 414 18.64 4.39 5.52
C ASP A 414 19.63 3.23 5.24
N LYS A 415 19.27 2.03 5.70
CA LYS A 415 19.96 0.76 5.45
C LYS A 415 19.24 -0.13 4.43
N ILE A 416 18.07 0.28 3.96
CA ILE A 416 17.38 -0.38 2.83
C ILE A 416 17.82 0.28 1.52
N ALA A 417 18.50 -0.49 0.68
CA ALA A 417 19.02 -0.03 -0.60
C ALA A 417 17.92 0.08 -1.66
N ALA A 418 17.00 -0.89 -1.68
CA ALA A 418 15.91 -0.97 -2.63
C ALA A 418 14.74 -1.78 -2.06
N VAL A 419 13.54 -1.46 -2.52
CA VAL A 419 12.30 -2.23 -2.35
C VAL A 419 11.86 -2.76 -3.71
N ILE A 420 11.50 -4.03 -3.80
CA ILE A 420 10.96 -4.67 -5.00
C ILE A 420 9.60 -5.26 -4.63
N ASN A 421 8.55 -4.79 -5.27
CA ASN A 421 7.16 -5.11 -4.93
C ASN A 421 6.55 -6.01 -5.99
N LEU A 422 5.95 -7.11 -5.54
CA LEU A 422 5.28 -8.11 -6.37
C LEU A 422 3.81 -8.12 -5.96
N ASP A 423 2.95 -7.74 -6.89
CA ASP A 423 1.53 -7.55 -6.64
C ASP A 423 0.74 -7.78 -7.93
N ALA A 424 -0.20 -8.74 -7.85
CA ALA A 424 -1.08 -9.18 -8.94
C ALA A 424 -0.32 -9.62 -10.20
N MET A 425 0.60 -10.58 -10.06
CA MET A 425 1.45 -11.00 -11.19
C MET A 425 0.64 -11.59 -12.34
N SER A 426 0.99 -11.23 -13.57
CA SER A 426 0.37 -11.77 -14.78
C SER A 426 0.49 -13.30 -14.89
N VAL A 427 -0.64 -13.94 -15.21
CA VAL A 427 -0.77 -15.38 -15.48
C VAL A 427 -1.15 -15.67 -16.94
N ALA A 428 -1.03 -14.66 -17.81
CA ALA A 428 -1.49 -14.70 -19.20
C ALA A 428 -0.47 -15.30 -20.19
N GLY A 429 0.74 -15.60 -19.72
CA GLY A 429 1.83 -16.18 -20.52
C GLY A 429 2.93 -15.20 -20.86
N ARG A 430 3.91 -15.67 -21.64
CA ARG A 430 5.12 -14.89 -21.97
C ARG A 430 4.80 -13.63 -22.76
N ALA A 431 5.45 -12.54 -22.40
CA ALA A 431 5.35 -11.25 -23.07
C ALA A 431 6.64 -10.85 -23.79
N ARG A 432 6.55 -9.85 -24.68
CA ARG A 432 7.69 -9.16 -25.34
C ARG A 432 8.15 -7.93 -24.56
N ASP A 433 7.45 -7.61 -23.48
CA ASP A 433 7.64 -6.43 -22.67
C ASP A 433 7.50 -6.76 -21.19
N VAL A 434 7.97 -5.86 -20.33
CA VAL A 434 7.75 -5.83 -18.87
C VAL A 434 7.10 -4.50 -18.57
N THR A 435 6.02 -4.52 -17.80
CA THR A 435 5.38 -3.30 -17.33
C THR A 435 6.15 -2.78 -16.13
N VAL A 436 6.54 -1.51 -16.14
CA VAL A 436 7.05 -0.81 -14.95
C VAL A 436 5.97 0.15 -14.48
N VAL A 437 5.32 -0.17 -13.38
CA VAL A 437 4.28 0.69 -12.81
C VAL A 437 4.95 1.95 -12.27
N GLY A 438 4.54 3.11 -12.77
CA GLY A 438 5.18 4.39 -12.46
C GLY A 438 6.55 4.57 -13.12
N MET A 439 6.76 3.97 -14.30
CA MET A 439 7.98 4.10 -15.10
C MET A 439 8.52 5.54 -15.15
N GLY A 440 9.84 5.68 -15.01
CA GLY A 440 10.52 6.97 -14.93
C GLY A 440 10.57 7.54 -13.51
N SER A 441 10.34 6.71 -12.48
CA SER A 441 10.42 7.15 -11.09
C SER A 441 11.78 6.88 -10.47
N SER A 442 12.33 5.68 -10.67
CA SER A 442 13.46 5.15 -9.89
C SER A 442 14.59 4.63 -10.76
N GLU A 443 15.85 4.84 -10.33
CA GLU A 443 17.05 4.30 -10.98
C GLU A 443 17.11 2.76 -10.96
N LEU A 444 16.22 2.09 -10.22
CA LEU A 444 16.06 0.63 -10.29
C LEU A 444 15.67 0.15 -11.70
N GLU A 445 14.99 0.99 -12.48
CA GLU A 445 14.61 0.70 -13.85
C GLU A 445 15.82 0.59 -14.79
N ASP A 446 16.91 1.32 -14.50
CA ASP A 446 18.17 1.24 -15.24
C ASP A 446 18.89 -0.11 -15.02
N ILE A 447 18.61 -0.76 -13.89
CA ILE A 447 19.07 -2.13 -13.60
C ILE A 447 18.15 -3.15 -14.28
N LEU A 448 16.84 -2.94 -14.23
CA LEU A 448 15.85 -3.83 -14.84
C LEU A 448 15.98 -3.91 -16.37
N LYS A 449 16.20 -2.77 -17.03
CA LYS A 449 16.22 -2.65 -18.50
C LYS A 449 17.19 -3.62 -19.21
N PRO A 450 18.48 -3.70 -18.85
CA PRO A 450 19.39 -4.67 -19.48
C PRO A 450 19.02 -6.13 -19.16
N LEU A 451 18.45 -6.41 -17.98
CA LEU A 451 17.99 -7.76 -17.60
C LEU A 451 16.81 -8.21 -18.46
N ALA A 452 15.82 -7.34 -18.65
CA ALA A 452 14.70 -7.59 -19.57
C ALA A 452 15.19 -7.79 -21.02
N ALA A 453 16.16 -6.98 -21.46
CA ALA A 453 16.73 -7.10 -22.80
C ALA A 453 17.43 -8.45 -23.04
N MET A 454 18.04 -9.07 -22.01
CA MET A 454 18.61 -10.42 -22.12
C MET A 454 17.56 -11.51 -22.33
N GLN A 455 16.31 -11.28 -21.89
CA GLN A 455 15.16 -12.13 -22.21
C GLN A 455 14.51 -11.77 -23.57
N GLY A 456 15.07 -10.80 -24.30
CA GLY A 456 14.48 -10.28 -25.54
C GLY A 456 13.25 -9.40 -25.30
N ARG A 457 13.12 -8.80 -24.11
CA ARG A 457 11.98 -8.00 -23.69
C ARG A 457 12.34 -6.52 -23.56
N THR A 458 11.34 -5.65 -23.69
CA THR A 458 11.48 -4.19 -23.50
C THR A 458 10.66 -3.68 -22.32
N LEU A 459 11.03 -2.54 -21.74
CA LEU A 459 10.22 -1.94 -20.68
C LEU A 459 9.14 -1.04 -21.30
N HIS A 460 7.95 -1.02 -20.71
CA HIS A 460 6.90 -0.05 -21.01
C HIS A 460 6.21 0.43 -19.73
N ALA A 461 5.57 1.59 -19.80
CA ALA A 461 4.75 2.12 -18.72
C ALA A 461 3.36 1.46 -18.72
N GLU A 462 2.70 1.44 -17.56
CA GLU A 462 1.34 0.92 -17.44
C GLU A 462 0.36 1.59 -18.43
N ALA A 463 -0.63 0.84 -18.93
CA ALA A 463 -1.55 1.37 -19.96
C ALA A 463 -2.55 2.43 -19.45
N THR A 464 -2.83 2.45 -18.14
CA THR A 464 -3.78 3.39 -17.54
C THR A 464 -3.18 4.17 -16.37
N PRO A 465 -2.12 4.97 -16.60
CA PRO A 465 -1.42 5.70 -15.54
C PRO A 465 -2.33 6.76 -14.86
N GLN A 466 -3.42 7.18 -15.50
CA GLN A 466 -4.46 8.03 -14.91
C GLN A 466 -5.21 7.36 -13.74
N SER A 467 -5.22 6.02 -13.68
CA SER A 467 -5.87 5.24 -12.62
C SER A 467 -5.03 5.16 -11.34
N GLY A 468 -3.75 5.57 -11.41
CA GLY A 468 -2.89 5.73 -10.25
C GLY A 468 -2.36 4.46 -9.62
N SER A 469 -2.20 3.37 -10.38
CA SER A 469 -1.74 2.07 -9.88
C SER A 469 -0.44 2.15 -9.07
N TYR A 470 0.50 3.03 -9.43
CA TYR A 470 1.74 3.28 -8.67
C TYR A 470 1.48 3.65 -7.19
N PHE A 471 0.34 4.24 -6.87
CA PHE A 471 0.03 4.74 -5.54
C PHE A 471 -0.89 3.83 -4.72
N ARG A 472 -1.15 2.61 -5.23
CA ARG A 472 -2.16 1.67 -4.75
C ARG A 472 -1.56 0.29 -4.44
N SER A 473 -0.30 0.26 -4.02
CA SER A 473 0.37 -0.95 -3.54
C SER A 473 1.45 -0.58 -2.53
N ASP A 474 1.92 -1.55 -1.76
CA ASP A 474 2.63 -1.33 -0.50
C ASP A 474 4.00 -0.64 -0.61
N HIS A 475 4.68 -0.82 -1.73
CA HIS A 475 5.93 -0.10 -2.03
C HIS A 475 5.80 1.41 -1.87
N PHE A 476 4.60 1.95 -2.06
CA PHE A 476 4.33 3.37 -1.98
C PHE A 476 4.60 3.94 -0.57
N ASN A 477 4.40 3.17 0.51
CA ASN A 477 4.75 3.64 1.86
C ASN A 477 6.26 3.80 2.03
N PHE A 478 7.05 2.90 1.43
CA PHE A 478 8.51 3.03 1.38
C PHE A 478 8.93 4.21 0.50
N ALA A 479 8.26 4.42 -0.63
CA ALA A 479 8.53 5.54 -1.51
C ALA A 479 8.26 6.89 -0.81
N LYS A 480 7.14 7.05 -0.11
CA LYS A 480 6.87 8.24 0.72
C LYS A 480 7.96 8.50 1.77
N ALA A 481 8.51 7.44 2.35
CA ALA A 481 9.63 7.53 3.29
C ALA A 481 11.01 7.69 2.62
N GLY A 482 11.05 7.73 1.28
CA GLY A 482 12.22 7.99 0.48
C GLY A 482 12.98 6.75 0.01
N VAL A 483 12.65 5.53 0.44
CA VAL A 483 13.37 4.33 0.00
C VAL A 483 12.98 3.99 -1.45
N PRO A 484 13.93 3.94 -2.40
CA PRO A 484 13.66 3.63 -3.81
C PRO A 484 12.96 2.29 -3.99
N ALA A 485 11.90 2.30 -4.79
CA ALA A 485 11.09 1.12 -5.05
C ALA A 485 11.00 0.81 -6.55
N LEU A 486 10.89 -0.48 -6.86
CA LEU A 486 10.55 -1.01 -8.18
C LEU A 486 9.24 -1.79 -8.04
N TYR A 487 8.23 -1.42 -8.81
CA TYR A 487 7.02 -2.20 -9.01
C TYR A 487 6.96 -2.59 -10.48
N ALA A 488 7.25 -3.86 -10.75
CA ALA A 488 7.23 -4.42 -12.10
C ALA A 488 6.13 -5.48 -12.18
N ASP A 489 5.44 -5.49 -13.31
CA ASP A 489 4.35 -6.41 -13.62
C ASP A 489 4.59 -7.06 -14.99
N GLY A 490 3.83 -8.11 -15.28
CA GLY A 490 3.86 -8.81 -16.55
C GLY A 490 3.50 -7.90 -17.71
N GLY A 491 4.04 -8.24 -18.88
CA GLY A 491 3.88 -7.43 -20.08
C GLY A 491 2.51 -7.56 -20.75
N GLU A 492 2.06 -6.50 -21.41
CA GLU A 492 0.80 -6.51 -22.17
C GLU A 492 0.97 -7.05 -23.60
N ASP A 493 2.15 -6.94 -24.22
CA ASP A 493 2.43 -7.50 -25.54
C ASP A 493 2.79 -8.99 -25.45
N LEU A 494 1.75 -9.82 -25.26
CA LEU A 494 1.91 -11.27 -25.20
C LEU A 494 2.54 -11.84 -26.48
N ARG A 495 3.46 -12.78 -26.33
CA ARG A 495 4.09 -13.47 -27.47
C ARG A 495 3.06 -14.17 -28.33
N GLU A 496 2.07 -14.78 -27.69
CA GLU A 496 0.88 -15.34 -28.33
C GLU A 496 -0.26 -14.31 -28.32
N GLY A 497 -0.77 -13.94 -29.49
CA GLY A 497 -1.92 -13.03 -29.61
C GLY A 497 -1.61 -11.54 -29.49
N GLY A 498 -0.39 -11.15 -29.07
CA GLY A 498 0.04 -9.75 -29.01
C GLY A 498 -0.70 -8.92 -27.97
N THR A 499 -0.57 -7.60 -28.06
CA THR A 499 -1.24 -6.63 -27.18
C THR A 499 -2.77 -6.81 -27.11
N ALA A 500 -3.40 -7.30 -28.18
CA ALA A 500 -4.85 -7.55 -28.16
C ALA A 500 -5.22 -8.66 -27.16
N ALA A 501 -4.42 -9.73 -27.10
CA ALA A 501 -4.64 -10.81 -26.13
C ALA A 501 -4.32 -10.38 -24.70
N GLY A 502 -3.23 -9.62 -24.49
CA GLY A 502 -2.90 -9.09 -23.16
C GLY A 502 -3.98 -8.16 -22.61
N ARG A 503 -4.47 -7.23 -23.43
CA ARG A 503 -5.59 -6.35 -23.04
C ARG A 503 -6.87 -7.13 -22.76
N ALA A 504 -7.20 -8.13 -23.57
CA ALA A 504 -8.36 -8.96 -23.33
C ALA A 504 -8.25 -9.72 -21.99
N ALA A 505 -7.06 -10.23 -21.64
CA ALA A 505 -6.81 -10.88 -20.36
C ALA A 505 -6.94 -9.91 -19.19
N ALA A 506 -6.35 -8.71 -19.28
CA ALA A 506 -6.46 -7.68 -18.25
C ALA A 506 -7.89 -7.18 -18.07
N GLU A 507 -8.65 -6.97 -19.15
CA GLU A 507 -10.07 -6.59 -19.09
C GLU A 507 -10.95 -7.68 -18.49
N ASP A 508 -10.70 -8.95 -18.84
CA ASP A 508 -11.43 -10.08 -18.26
C ASP A 508 -11.19 -10.17 -16.74
N TYR A 509 -9.92 -10.09 -16.33
CA TYR A 509 -9.56 -10.08 -14.91
C TYR A 509 -10.22 -8.91 -14.18
N GLY A 510 -10.01 -7.68 -14.65
CA GLY A 510 -10.52 -6.48 -14.00
C GLY A 510 -12.05 -6.38 -13.94
N ARG A 511 -12.78 -7.00 -14.87
CA ARG A 511 -14.26 -6.98 -14.87
C ARG A 511 -14.90 -8.14 -14.12
N HIS A 512 -14.27 -9.31 -14.11
CA HIS A 512 -14.95 -10.54 -13.67
C HIS A 512 -14.26 -11.25 -12.50
N ARG A 513 -13.00 -10.93 -12.18
CA ARG A 513 -12.22 -11.66 -11.16
C ARG A 513 -11.63 -10.75 -10.09
N TYR A 514 -11.09 -9.59 -10.45
CA TYR A 514 -10.51 -8.64 -9.50
C TYR A 514 -11.49 -8.29 -8.37
N HIS A 515 -11.07 -8.51 -7.13
CA HIS A 515 -11.89 -8.30 -5.93
C HIS A 515 -13.26 -8.99 -6.06
N ALA A 516 -13.27 -10.24 -6.51
CA ALA A 516 -14.47 -11.04 -6.69
C ALA A 516 -14.17 -12.52 -6.41
N PRO A 517 -15.20 -13.35 -6.14
CA PRO A 517 -15.04 -14.81 -5.98
C PRO A 517 -14.46 -15.51 -7.23
N GLY A 518 -14.40 -14.81 -8.37
CA GLY A 518 -13.79 -15.34 -9.59
C GLY A 518 -12.26 -15.34 -9.60
N ASP A 519 -11.58 -14.71 -8.64
CA ASP A 519 -10.11 -14.71 -8.55
C ASP A 519 -9.58 -16.03 -7.97
N GLU A 520 -9.73 -17.09 -8.76
CA GLU A 520 -9.37 -18.46 -8.43
C GLU A 520 -8.18 -18.97 -9.26
N TYR A 521 -7.43 -19.90 -8.68
CA TYR A 521 -6.39 -20.61 -9.41
C TYR A 521 -7.01 -21.53 -10.47
N ASP A 522 -6.61 -21.35 -11.74
CA ASP A 522 -7.11 -22.16 -12.85
C ASP A 522 -5.97 -22.79 -13.67
N ALA A 523 -5.66 -24.06 -13.36
CA ALA A 523 -4.65 -24.84 -14.05
C ALA A 523 -4.93 -25.05 -15.56
N ALA A 524 -6.18 -24.90 -16.01
CA ALA A 524 -6.53 -25.10 -17.41
C ALA A 524 -6.23 -23.88 -18.28
N THR A 525 -6.26 -22.67 -17.70
CA THR A 525 -6.10 -21.41 -18.45
C THR A 525 -4.82 -20.66 -18.14
N TRP A 526 -4.23 -20.86 -16.95
CA TRP A 526 -3.03 -20.14 -16.53
C TRP A 526 -1.79 -20.57 -17.32
N LYS A 527 -1.03 -19.57 -17.80
CA LYS A 527 0.25 -19.75 -18.50
C LYS A 527 1.35 -19.10 -17.68
N LEU A 528 1.95 -19.90 -16.80
CA LEU A 528 2.89 -19.43 -15.78
C LEU A 528 4.34 -19.23 -16.28
N ASP A 529 4.64 -19.64 -17.51
CA ASP A 529 5.98 -19.47 -18.09
C ASP A 529 6.36 -17.98 -18.25
N GLY A 530 5.39 -17.10 -18.49
CA GLY A 530 5.59 -15.64 -18.45
C GLY A 530 5.89 -15.13 -17.03
N THR A 531 5.14 -15.60 -16.04
CA THR A 531 5.32 -15.26 -14.63
C THR A 531 6.74 -15.63 -14.14
N ILE A 532 7.25 -16.79 -14.55
CA ILE A 532 8.64 -17.18 -14.22
C ILE A 532 9.67 -16.26 -14.91
N GLU A 533 9.45 -15.84 -16.17
CA GLU A 533 10.31 -14.84 -16.81
C GLU A 533 10.31 -13.50 -16.04
N ASP A 534 9.16 -13.08 -15.50
CA ASP A 534 9.02 -11.88 -14.67
C ASP A 534 9.80 -12.00 -13.36
N LEU A 535 9.64 -13.13 -12.64
CA LEU A 535 10.39 -13.40 -11.40
C LEU A 535 11.90 -13.38 -11.63
N GLN A 536 12.36 -13.95 -12.74
CA GLN A 536 13.79 -13.98 -13.08
C GLN A 536 14.39 -12.58 -13.28
N VAL A 537 13.66 -11.64 -13.92
CA VAL A 537 14.20 -10.28 -14.12
C VAL A 537 14.22 -9.49 -12.81
N VAL A 538 13.19 -9.59 -11.97
CA VAL A 538 13.16 -8.89 -10.67
C VAL A 538 14.10 -9.52 -9.64
N TYR A 539 14.32 -10.85 -9.70
CA TYR A 539 15.42 -11.52 -9.00
C TYR A 539 16.77 -10.95 -9.43
N GLY A 540 17.00 -10.77 -10.74
CA GLY A 540 18.22 -10.18 -11.27
C GLY A 540 18.47 -8.77 -10.74
N VAL A 541 17.43 -7.93 -10.63
CA VAL A 541 17.56 -6.58 -10.05
C VAL A 541 18.04 -6.66 -8.60
N GLY A 542 17.37 -7.46 -7.77
CA GLY A 542 17.78 -7.57 -6.37
C GLY A 542 19.14 -8.25 -6.22
N LYS A 543 19.54 -9.15 -7.13
CA LYS A 543 20.89 -9.75 -7.12
C LYS A 543 21.98 -8.69 -7.36
N GLU A 544 21.79 -7.82 -8.35
CA GLU A 544 22.71 -6.71 -8.63
C GLU A 544 22.81 -5.72 -7.45
N VAL A 545 21.69 -5.43 -6.78
CA VAL A 545 21.68 -4.54 -5.61
C VAL A 545 22.25 -5.26 -4.38
N ALA A 546 21.92 -6.53 -4.15
CA ALA A 546 22.39 -7.30 -2.98
C ALA A 546 23.90 -7.61 -3.03
N ALA A 547 24.55 -7.43 -4.18
CA ALA A 547 26.00 -7.53 -4.35
C ALA A 547 26.81 -6.49 -3.53
N GLY A 548 26.18 -5.39 -3.07
CA GLY A 548 26.75 -4.52 -2.03
C GLY A 548 27.25 -3.14 -2.46
N ASP A 549 27.45 -2.89 -3.76
CA ASP A 549 28.07 -1.62 -4.21
C ASP A 549 27.05 -0.55 -4.63
N ARG A 550 25.85 -0.96 -5.05
CA ARG A 550 24.87 -0.03 -5.65
C ARG A 550 23.88 0.51 -4.62
N TRP A 551 23.63 1.81 -4.66
CA TRP A 551 22.57 2.49 -3.90
C TRP A 551 21.72 3.30 -4.88
N PRO A 552 20.72 2.67 -5.53
CA PRO A 552 19.80 3.38 -6.41
C PRO A 552 19.12 4.55 -5.67
N ASN A 553 18.66 5.53 -6.44
CA ASN A 553 17.91 6.68 -5.96
C ASN A 553 16.68 6.94 -6.85
N TRP A 554 15.91 7.96 -6.49
CA TRP A 554 14.85 8.53 -7.33
C TRP A 554 15.43 9.49 -8.37
N TYR A 555 14.82 9.54 -9.56
CA TYR A 555 15.21 10.49 -10.59
C TYR A 555 14.94 11.95 -10.18
N PRO A 556 15.67 12.94 -10.76
CA PRO A 556 15.40 14.36 -10.52
C PRO A 556 13.94 14.76 -10.81
N GLY A 557 13.34 15.55 -9.91
CA GLY A 557 11.96 16.00 -10.02
C GLY A 557 10.93 15.03 -9.42
N ASN A 558 11.31 13.81 -9.04
CA ASN A 558 10.44 12.90 -8.31
C ASN A 558 10.18 13.42 -6.87
N PRO A 559 8.92 13.39 -6.37
CA PRO A 559 8.56 13.95 -5.06
C PRO A 559 9.25 13.26 -3.87
N PHE A 560 9.73 12.03 -4.02
CA PHE A 560 10.35 11.25 -2.95
C PHE A 560 11.86 11.46 -2.83
N LYS A 561 12.49 12.07 -3.86
CA LYS A 561 13.94 12.26 -3.92
C LYS A 561 14.47 13.09 -2.75
N ALA A 562 13.81 14.19 -2.42
CA ALA A 562 14.27 15.08 -1.35
C ALA A 562 14.26 14.38 0.03
N VAL A 563 13.31 13.47 0.26
CA VAL A 563 13.27 12.66 1.48
C VAL A 563 14.43 11.68 1.52
N ARG A 564 14.69 10.97 0.40
CA ARG A 564 15.83 10.06 0.28
C ARG A 564 17.16 10.77 0.48
N ASP A 565 17.39 11.88 -0.19
CA ASP A 565 18.66 12.62 -0.11
C ASP A 565 18.94 13.09 1.32
N ARG A 566 17.93 13.55 2.06
CA ARG A 566 18.06 13.90 3.49
C ARG A 566 18.36 12.67 4.35
N MET A 567 17.67 11.56 4.10
CA MET A 567 17.90 10.30 4.81
C MET A 567 19.34 9.78 4.61
N MET A 568 19.91 9.98 3.42
CA MET A 568 21.25 9.47 3.06
C MET A 568 22.40 10.45 3.34
N ALA A 569 22.13 11.70 3.74
CA ALA A 569 23.14 12.75 3.89
C ALA A 569 24.27 12.44 4.89
N GLY A 570 24.06 11.50 5.82
CA GLY A 570 25.07 11.05 6.78
C GLY A 570 25.93 9.87 6.33
N ARG A 571 25.67 9.30 5.14
CA ARG A 571 26.31 8.06 4.68
C ARG A 571 27.60 8.35 3.89
N PRO A 572 28.78 7.86 4.33
CA PRO A 572 30.01 7.95 3.54
C PRO A 572 29.83 7.26 2.18
N GLY A 573 30.13 7.96 1.08
CA GLY A 573 30.02 7.40 -0.28
C GLY A 573 28.66 7.58 -0.97
N ALA A 574 27.64 8.14 -0.30
CA ALA A 574 26.35 8.47 -0.93
C ALA A 574 26.35 9.81 -1.71
N SER A 575 27.53 10.42 -1.88
CA SER A 575 27.70 11.62 -2.71
C SER A 575 27.40 11.26 -4.16
N ALA A 576 26.26 11.77 -4.66
CA ALA A 576 25.83 11.85 -6.05
C ALA A 576 26.77 11.14 -7.04
N ALA A 577 26.35 9.98 -7.55
CA ALA A 577 26.83 9.50 -8.83
C ALA A 577 26.60 10.63 -9.84
N THR A 578 27.65 11.38 -10.12
CA THR A 578 27.64 12.49 -11.06
C THR A 578 27.20 11.95 -12.40
N ALA A 579 26.10 12.49 -12.92
CA ALA A 579 25.71 12.36 -14.32
C ALA A 579 26.94 12.61 -15.20
N GLN A 580 27.44 11.57 -15.88
CA GLN A 580 28.28 11.79 -17.04
C GLN A 580 27.41 12.50 -18.08
N PRO A 581 27.78 13.69 -18.56
CA PRO A 581 27.07 14.31 -19.67
C PRO A 581 27.25 13.41 -20.89
N ALA A 582 26.12 13.02 -21.51
CA ALA A 582 26.13 12.41 -22.82
C ALA A 582 26.86 13.35 -23.80
N ASP A 583 27.90 12.84 -24.45
CA ASP A 583 28.67 13.55 -25.46
C ASP A 583 27.73 14.12 -26.53
N ALA A 584 27.63 15.45 -26.55
CA ALA A 584 27.00 16.18 -27.64
C ALA A 584 27.93 16.09 -28.85
N ALA A 585 27.57 15.21 -29.80
CA ALA A 585 28.17 15.17 -31.12
C ALA A 585 28.02 16.54 -31.81
N SER A 586 29.11 17.29 -31.85
CA SER A 586 29.28 18.53 -32.60
C SER A 586 29.18 18.24 -34.10
N THR A 587 28.03 18.54 -34.71
CA THR A 587 27.92 18.74 -36.16
C THR A 587 28.02 20.23 -36.48
N ALA A 588 29.24 20.68 -36.75
CA ALA A 588 29.49 22.00 -37.30
C ALA A 588 29.05 22.06 -38.78
N PRO A 589 28.41 23.14 -39.25
CA PRO A 589 27.99 23.30 -40.64
C PRO A 589 29.19 23.66 -41.53
N GLN A 590 29.48 22.82 -42.53
CA GLN A 590 30.44 23.13 -43.59
C GLN A 590 29.90 24.23 -44.51
N THR A 591 30.49 25.42 -44.43
CA THR A 591 30.33 26.47 -45.43
C THR A 591 31.19 26.17 -46.65
N ASN A 592 30.54 25.88 -47.78
CA ASN A 592 31.19 25.67 -49.06
C ASN A 592 31.32 27.03 -49.79
N LYS A 593 32.55 27.55 -49.93
CA LYS A 593 32.88 28.63 -50.87
C LYS A 593 34.09 28.23 -51.69
N ALA A 594 33.84 28.00 -52.98
CA ALA A 594 34.83 27.74 -54.00
C ALA A 594 35.82 28.91 -54.18
N LYS A 595 37.07 28.58 -54.48
CA LYS A 595 37.93 29.26 -55.48
C LYS A 595 39.22 28.45 -55.73
N SER A 596 39.33 27.92 -56.95
CA SER A 596 40.58 27.57 -57.66
C SER A 596 41.55 28.78 -57.70
N PRO A 597 42.88 28.58 -57.80
CA PRO A 597 43.52 28.14 -59.06
C PRO A 597 44.74 27.20 -58.95
N HIS A 598 45.05 26.65 -60.13
CA HIS A 598 46.19 25.82 -60.58
C HIS A 598 46.08 24.31 -60.46
#